data_AF-A0A3A0CG73-F1
#
_entry.id   AF-A0A3A0CG73-F1
#
_cell.length_a   1.000
_cell.length_b   1.000
_cell.length_c   1.000
_cell.angle_alpha   90.00
_cell.angle_beta   90.00
_cell.angle_gamma   90.00
#
_symmetry.space_group_name_H-M   'P 1'
#
loop_
_entity.id
_entity.type
_entity.pdbx_description
1 polymer ?
#
loop_
_entity_poly.entity_id
_entity_poly.type
_entity_poly.pdbx_seq_one_letter_code
_entity_poly.pdbx_strand_id
1 'polypeptide(L)'
;MSAADPVPSATQHAADASRGPLSGGVGIFVFIALFGAAAFLTYRTLTTAPIPPAEPLKLTFYCVEARKPFDYDIKEGEKWPIVSPYTGKATGYPAEKCYWTKDGKRTEEPTYVVLNETLGKSGDTICPVCGRLVIGHNPMPDESVPLAGSTTQPAAPPTTQSAGAD
;
A
#
# COMPACT_ATOMS: atom_id res chain seq x y z
N MET A 1 72.16 18.28 26.89
CA MET A 1 72.85 19.17 25.93
C MET A 1 72.13 19.06 24.60
N SER A 2 71.78 20.23 24.05
CA SER A 2 71.47 20.48 22.63
C SER A 2 70.20 19.86 22.06
N ALA A 3 69.35 20.57 21.32
CA ALA A 3 69.26 21.98 20.97
C ALA A 3 67.79 22.25 20.57
N ALA A 4 67.30 23.44 20.88
CA ALA A 4 66.08 23.98 20.28
C ALA A 4 66.37 24.49 18.85
N ASP A 5 65.33 24.58 18.00
CA ASP A 5 65.07 25.58 16.93
C ASP A 5 64.06 25.01 15.89
N PRO A 6 63.42 25.82 15.03
CA PRO A 6 62.42 26.84 15.33
C PRO A 6 61.07 26.61 14.59
N VAL A 7 60.07 27.42 14.96
CA VAL A 7 58.68 27.45 14.49
C VAL A 7 58.55 27.87 13.01
N PRO A 8 57.79 27.14 12.16
CA PRO A 8 57.34 27.68 10.88
C PRO A 8 56.06 28.51 11.03
N SER A 9 56.14 29.71 10.47
CA SER A 9 55.17 30.79 10.43
C SER A 9 53.82 30.42 9.83
N ALA A 10 52.80 31.06 10.37
CA ALA A 10 51.42 31.08 9.89
C ALA A 10 51.32 31.59 8.45
N THR A 11 50.86 30.74 7.52
CA THR A 11 50.35 31.17 6.22
C THR A 11 48.88 31.55 6.39
N GLN A 12 48.65 32.82 6.74
CA GLN A 12 47.33 33.44 6.65
C GLN A 12 47.00 33.63 5.17
N HIS A 13 46.28 32.67 4.58
CA HIS A 13 45.53 32.98 3.37
C HIS A 13 44.38 33.89 3.77
N ALA A 14 44.60 35.18 3.59
CA ALA A 14 43.58 36.21 3.64
C ALA A 14 42.41 35.74 2.79
N ALA A 15 41.28 35.46 3.44
CA ALA A 15 40.01 35.33 2.78
C ALA A 15 39.74 36.68 2.12
N ASP A 16 40.01 36.74 0.82
CA ASP A 16 39.71 37.88 -0.02
C ASP A 16 38.18 37.97 -0.07
N ALA A 17 37.64 38.69 0.92
CA ALA A 17 36.24 39.02 1.04
C ALA A 17 35.93 40.03 -0.06
N SER A 18 35.87 39.51 -1.28
CA SER A 18 35.34 40.16 -2.47
C SER A 18 33.93 40.63 -2.12
N ARG A 19 33.85 41.90 -1.69
CA ARG A 19 32.62 42.64 -1.46
C ARG A 19 31.91 42.75 -2.79
N GLY A 20 31.09 41.73 -3.10
CA GLY A 20 30.22 41.74 -4.27
C GLY A 20 29.28 42.95 -4.23
N PRO A 21 28.84 43.46 -5.39
CA PRO A 21 28.21 44.78 -5.57
C PRO A 21 26.80 44.94 -4.95
N LEU A 22 26.38 44.04 -4.07
CA LEU A 22 25.09 44.11 -3.39
C LEU A 22 25.27 44.89 -2.08
N SER A 23 25.22 46.22 -2.19
CA SER A 23 25.06 47.10 -1.04
C SER A 23 23.92 46.59 -0.14
N GLY A 24 24.15 46.52 1.17
CA GLY A 24 23.36 45.71 2.11
C GLY A 24 21.84 45.92 2.09
N GLY A 25 21.34 47.05 1.58
CA GLY A 25 19.91 47.26 1.37
C GLY A 25 19.33 46.41 0.24
N VAL A 26 19.98 46.36 -0.92
CA VAL A 26 19.46 45.66 -2.12
C VAL A 26 19.34 44.16 -1.87
N GLY A 27 20.32 43.56 -1.19
CA GLY A 27 20.30 42.14 -0.84
C GLY A 27 19.10 41.76 0.04
N ILE A 28 18.75 42.61 1.02
CA ILE A 28 17.61 42.37 1.92
C ILE A 28 16.28 42.45 1.15
N PHE A 29 16.11 43.44 0.26
CA PHE A 29 14.89 43.54 -0.55
C PHE A 29 14.69 42.33 -1.46
N VAL A 30 15.74 41.85 -2.13
CA VAL A 30 15.67 40.66 -2.97
C VAL A 30 15.31 39.43 -2.14
N PHE A 31 15.91 39.26 -0.96
CA PHE A 31 15.60 38.16 -0.06
C PHE A 31 14.12 38.17 0.39
N ILE A 32 13.61 39.31 0.83
CA ILE A 32 12.19 39.46 1.24
C ILE A 32 11.26 39.19 0.07
N ALA A 33 11.56 39.70 -1.12
CA ALA A 33 10.74 39.48 -2.31
C ALA A 33 10.69 37.98 -2.69
N LEU A 34 11.82 37.28 -2.65
CA LEU A 34 11.89 35.85 -2.93
C LEU A 34 11.16 35.02 -1.87
N PHE A 35 11.36 35.32 -0.58
CA PHE A 35 10.64 34.64 0.49
C PHE A 35 9.13 34.90 0.45
N GLY A 36 8.72 36.14 0.15
CA GLY A 36 7.32 36.50 -0.03
C GLY A 36 6.68 35.77 -1.21
N ALA A 37 7.37 35.69 -2.35
CA ALA A 37 6.92 34.91 -3.50
C ALA A 37 6.82 33.41 -3.17
N ALA A 38 7.82 32.84 -2.50
CA ALA A 38 7.81 31.43 -2.09
C ALA A 38 6.66 31.12 -1.11
N ALA A 39 6.43 31.98 -0.12
CA ALA A 39 5.32 31.86 0.82
C ALA A 39 3.96 31.99 0.12
N PHE A 40 3.80 32.96 -0.79
CA PHE A 40 2.58 33.15 -1.56
C PHE A 40 2.27 31.96 -2.48
N LEU A 41 3.28 31.44 -3.17
CA LEU A 41 3.14 30.24 -4.00
C LEU A 41 2.75 29.05 -3.13
N THR A 42 3.45 28.81 -2.01
CA THR A 42 3.11 27.73 -1.07
C THR A 42 1.68 27.84 -0.57
N TYR A 43 1.24 29.06 -0.17
CA TYR A 43 -0.14 29.31 0.24
C TYR A 43 -1.13 29.00 -0.88
N ARG A 44 -0.87 29.47 -2.12
CA ARG A 44 -1.69 29.15 -3.29
C ARG A 44 -1.76 27.64 -3.52
N THR A 45 -0.64 26.94 -3.53
CA THR A 45 -0.60 25.49 -3.79
C THR A 45 -1.39 24.72 -2.73
N LEU A 46 -1.30 25.11 -1.46
CA LEU A 46 -1.98 24.44 -0.36
C LEU A 46 -3.48 24.79 -0.24
N THR A 47 -3.90 25.97 -0.70
CA THR A 47 -5.28 26.44 -0.52
C THR A 47 -6.14 26.43 -1.79
N THR A 48 -5.54 26.28 -2.97
CA THR A 48 -6.28 26.30 -4.25
C THR A 48 -6.28 24.98 -4.99
N ALA A 49 -5.68 23.93 -4.42
CA ALA A 49 -5.77 22.59 -4.98
C ALA A 49 -7.25 22.13 -4.98
N PRO A 50 -7.86 21.84 -6.14
CA PRO A 50 -9.19 21.26 -6.17
C PRO A 50 -9.16 19.90 -5.48
N ILE A 51 -10.13 19.64 -4.61
CA ILE A 51 -10.31 18.31 -4.02
C ILE A 51 -10.63 17.37 -5.19
N PRO A 52 -9.83 16.34 -5.44
CA PRO A 52 -10.13 15.39 -6.50
C PRO A 52 -11.51 14.78 -6.23
N PRO A 53 -12.34 14.54 -7.26
CA PRO A 53 -13.62 13.86 -7.06
C PRO A 53 -13.36 12.51 -6.39
N ALA A 54 -14.19 12.14 -5.43
CA ALA A 54 -14.08 10.84 -4.77
C ALA A 54 -14.26 9.74 -5.82
N GLU A 55 -13.24 8.89 -5.99
CA GLU A 55 -13.35 7.73 -6.84
C GLU A 55 -14.28 6.70 -6.17
N PRO A 56 -15.23 6.10 -6.91
CA PRO A 56 -16.08 5.07 -6.35
C PRO A 56 -15.24 3.87 -5.94
N LEU A 57 -15.45 3.38 -4.72
CA LEU A 57 -14.78 2.18 -4.22
C LEU A 57 -15.40 0.96 -4.89
N LYS A 58 -14.62 0.28 -5.72
CA LYS A 58 -15.02 -0.98 -6.36
C LYS A 58 -14.90 -2.11 -5.35
N LEU A 59 -16.02 -2.68 -4.95
CA LEU A 59 -16.09 -3.78 -3.99
C LEU A 59 -16.81 -4.96 -4.61
N THR A 60 -16.40 -6.18 -4.26
CA THR A 60 -17.14 -7.38 -4.63
C THR A 60 -18.19 -7.68 -3.58
N PHE A 61 -19.43 -7.74 -4.01
CA PHE A 61 -20.59 -8.12 -3.22
C PHE A 61 -21.01 -9.55 -3.54
N TYR A 62 -21.83 -10.14 -2.68
CA TYR A 62 -22.41 -11.46 -2.86
C TYR A 62 -23.91 -11.41 -2.61
N CYS A 63 -24.67 -11.90 -3.59
CA CYS A 63 -26.12 -12.01 -3.48
C CYS A 63 -26.46 -13.25 -2.65
N VAL A 64 -27.02 -13.07 -1.46
CA VAL A 64 -27.32 -14.20 -0.55
C VAL A 64 -28.44 -15.11 -1.07
N GLU A 65 -29.40 -14.57 -1.82
CA GLU A 65 -30.48 -15.36 -2.44
C GLU A 65 -29.97 -16.14 -3.67
N ALA A 66 -29.26 -15.48 -4.59
CA ALA A 66 -28.79 -16.09 -5.84
C ALA A 66 -27.49 -16.90 -5.68
N ARG A 67 -26.79 -16.74 -4.56
CA ARG A 67 -25.48 -17.35 -4.26
C ARG A 67 -24.40 -17.03 -5.30
N LYS A 68 -24.36 -15.78 -5.76
CA LYS A 68 -23.43 -15.32 -6.81
C LYS A 68 -22.72 -14.02 -6.39
N PRO A 69 -21.39 -13.93 -6.57
CA PRO A 69 -20.67 -12.68 -6.41
C PRO A 69 -20.94 -11.73 -7.57
N PHE A 70 -20.85 -10.42 -7.33
CA PHE A 70 -20.92 -9.38 -8.35
C PHE A 70 -20.14 -8.15 -7.90
N ASP A 71 -19.54 -7.43 -8.84
CA ASP A 71 -18.83 -6.19 -8.52
C ASP A 71 -19.81 -5.02 -8.47
N TYR A 72 -19.56 -4.10 -7.54
CA TYR A 72 -20.39 -2.92 -7.34
C TYR A 72 -19.54 -1.71 -6.92
N ASP A 73 -19.87 -0.56 -7.51
CA ASP A 73 -19.27 0.72 -7.22
C ASP A 73 -20.09 1.39 -6.11
N ILE A 74 -19.64 1.28 -4.86
CA ILE A 74 -20.40 1.80 -3.71
C ILE A 74 -20.43 3.32 -3.73
N LYS A 75 -21.61 3.89 -3.47
CA LYS A 75 -21.80 5.34 -3.37
C LYS A 75 -21.72 5.78 -1.92
N GLU A 76 -21.28 7.02 -1.71
CA GLU A 76 -21.24 7.62 -0.38
C GLU A 76 -22.65 7.65 0.23
N GLY A 77 -22.76 7.21 1.50
CA GLY A 77 -24.01 7.14 2.24
C GLY A 77 -24.89 5.91 1.94
N GLU A 78 -24.51 5.05 0.99
CA GLU A 78 -25.23 3.81 0.72
C GLU A 78 -25.08 2.83 1.89
N LYS A 79 -26.17 2.11 2.20
CA LYS A 79 -26.22 1.13 3.29
C LYS A 79 -26.44 -0.26 2.73
N TRP A 80 -25.85 -1.26 3.38
CA TRP A 80 -26.08 -2.65 3.04
C TRP A 80 -27.36 -3.16 3.71
N PRO A 81 -28.09 -4.10 3.08
CA PRO A 81 -27.79 -4.70 1.79
C PRO A 81 -28.09 -3.81 0.57
N ILE A 82 -27.28 -3.94 -0.48
CA ILE A 82 -27.51 -3.28 -1.77
C ILE A 82 -28.41 -4.11 -2.68
N VAL A 83 -28.98 -3.49 -3.70
CA VAL A 83 -29.79 -4.17 -4.71
C VAL A 83 -28.92 -5.09 -5.56
N SER A 84 -29.24 -6.39 -5.55
CA SER A 84 -28.52 -7.37 -6.36
C SER A 84 -28.96 -7.30 -7.83
N PRO A 85 -28.01 -7.37 -8.79
CA PRO A 85 -28.35 -7.45 -10.21
C PRO A 85 -29.03 -8.78 -10.60
N TYR A 86 -28.94 -9.81 -9.76
CA TYR A 86 -29.50 -11.14 -10.04
C TYR A 86 -30.95 -11.29 -9.62
N THR A 87 -31.36 -10.64 -8.52
CA THR A 87 -32.70 -10.79 -7.93
C THR A 87 -33.52 -9.51 -7.96
N GLY A 88 -32.90 -8.35 -8.19
CA GLY A 88 -33.57 -7.05 -8.12
C GLY A 88 -33.98 -6.65 -6.69
N LYS A 89 -33.55 -7.39 -5.66
CA LYS A 89 -33.85 -7.13 -4.26
C LYS A 89 -32.60 -6.69 -3.49
N ALA A 90 -32.80 -6.00 -2.37
CA ALA A 90 -31.74 -5.64 -1.43
C ALA A 90 -31.17 -6.88 -0.71
N THR A 91 -30.33 -7.63 -1.41
CA THR A 91 -29.77 -8.93 -0.98
C THR A 91 -28.26 -9.04 -1.26
N GLY A 92 -27.63 -7.96 -1.71
CA GLY A 92 -26.19 -7.86 -1.89
C GLY A 92 -25.50 -7.43 -0.61
N TYR A 93 -24.56 -8.23 -0.13
CA TYR A 93 -23.70 -7.90 1.01
C TYR A 93 -22.24 -7.94 0.59
N PRO A 94 -21.34 -7.15 1.22
CA PRO A 94 -19.92 -7.27 0.96
C PRO A 94 -19.44 -8.70 1.20
N ALA A 95 -18.55 -9.16 0.33
CA ALA A 95 -18.05 -10.52 0.36
C ALA A 95 -16.55 -10.54 0.68
N GLU A 96 -16.17 -11.38 1.63
CA GLU A 96 -14.79 -11.73 1.90
C GLU A 96 -14.30 -12.80 0.93
N LYS A 97 -13.01 -12.76 0.62
CA LYS A 97 -12.36 -13.69 -0.31
C LYS A 97 -11.60 -14.76 0.46
N CYS A 98 -11.96 -16.03 0.27
CA CYS A 98 -11.23 -17.16 0.83
C CYS A 98 -10.44 -17.88 -0.27
N TYR A 99 -9.12 -17.74 -0.24
CA TYR A 99 -8.20 -18.32 -1.23
C TYR A 99 -7.61 -19.67 -0.79
N TRP A 100 -8.25 -20.37 0.15
CA TRP A 100 -7.77 -21.65 0.66
C TRP A 100 -8.59 -22.80 0.10
N THR A 101 -7.93 -23.92 -0.18
CA THR A 101 -8.57 -25.22 -0.38
C THR A 101 -8.69 -25.99 0.92
N LYS A 102 -9.51 -27.05 0.92
CA LYS A 102 -9.66 -27.95 2.06
C LYS A 102 -8.34 -28.63 2.46
N ASP A 103 -7.47 -28.92 1.48
CA ASP A 103 -6.17 -29.56 1.70
C ASP A 103 -5.09 -28.57 2.19
N GLY A 104 -5.44 -27.30 2.42
CA GLY A 104 -4.50 -26.27 2.87
C GLY A 104 -3.57 -25.76 1.76
N LYS A 105 -3.97 -25.87 0.49
CA LYS A 105 -3.31 -25.21 -0.64
C LYS A 105 -3.97 -23.86 -0.90
N ARG A 106 -3.26 -22.96 -1.58
CA ARG A 106 -3.86 -21.71 -2.09
C ARG A 106 -4.59 -21.98 -3.41
N THR A 107 -5.59 -21.18 -3.76
CA THR A 107 -6.30 -21.20 -5.05
C THR A 107 -6.20 -19.83 -5.71
N GLU A 108 -6.23 -19.76 -7.05
CA GLU A 108 -6.26 -18.49 -7.78
C GLU A 108 -7.64 -17.84 -7.68
N GLU A 109 -8.70 -18.63 -7.84
CA GLU A 109 -10.08 -18.18 -7.69
C GLU A 109 -10.53 -18.29 -6.24
N PRO A 110 -10.94 -17.19 -5.59
CA PRO A 110 -11.42 -17.23 -4.23
C PRO A 110 -12.84 -17.77 -4.14
N THR A 111 -13.16 -18.39 -3.00
CA THR A 111 -14.55 -18.56 -2.58
C THR A 111 -15.02 -17.27 -1.92
N TYR A 112 -16.13 -16.71 -2.41
CA TYR A 112 -16.75 -15.53 -1.82
C TYR A 112 -17.67 -15.91 -0.67
N VAL A 113 -17.49 -15.27 0.48
CA VAL A 113 -18.20 -15.59 1.72
C VAL A 113 -18.70 -14.29 2.36
N VAL A 114 -19.98 -14.24 2.71
CA VAL A 114 -20.53 -13.13 3.52
C VAL A 114 -20.34 -13.46 4.99
N LEU A 115 -19.79 -12.53 5.76
CA LEU A 115 -19.61 -12.71 7.20
C LEU A 115 -20.96 -12.81 7.93
N ASN A 116 -21.03 -13.71 8.91
CA ASN A 116 -22.18 -13.85 9.80
C ASN A 116 -22.50 -12.54 10.53
N GLU A 117 -21.48 -11.80 10.97
CA GLU A 117 -21.62 -10.48 11.60
C GLU A 117 -22.37 -9.50 10.70
N THR A 118 -22.04 -9.44 9.41
CA THR A 118 -22.72 -8.60 8.42
C THR A 118 -24.20 -8.97 8.26
N LEU A 119 -24.55 -10.23 8.51
CA LEU A 119 -25.92 -10.74 8.48
C LEU A 119 -26.63 -10.65 9.84
N GLY A 120 -26.01 -10.06 10.87
CA GLY A 120 -26.54 -10.01 12.23
C GLY A 120 -26.64 -11.38 12.91
N LYS A 121 -25.88 -12.37 12.43
CA LYS A 121 -25.82 -13.72 13.01
C LYS A 121 -24.64 -13.81 13.98
N SER A 122 -24.86 -14.49 15.09
CA SER A 122 -23.80 -14.79 16.05
C SER A 122 -22.88 -15.91 15.56
N GLY A 123 -21.61 -15.85 15.96
CA GLY A 123 -20.64 -16.93 15.77
C GLY A 123 -19.76 -16.78 14.52
N ASP A 124 -18.76 -17.64 14.46
CA ASP A 124 -17.72 -17.61 13.45
C ASP A 124 -18.26 -17.86 12.04
N THR A 125 -17.67 -17.17 11.05
CA THR A 125 -17.98 -17.42 9.64
C THR A 125 -17.05 -18.51 9.12
N ILE A 126 -17.61 -19.63 8.70
CA ILE A 126 -16.83 -20.75 8.15
C ILE A 126 -16.98 -20.81 6.64
N CYS A 127 -15.86 -20.87 5.93
CA CYS A 127 -15.86 -21.05 4.48
C CYS A 127 -16.50 -22.39 4.10
N PRO A 128 -17.53 -22.43 3.25
CA PRO A 128 -18.22 -23.68 2.91
C PRO A 128 -17.37 -24.64 2.06
N VAL A 129 -16.31 -24.16 1.43
CA VAL A 129 -15.45 -24.97 0.55
C VAL A 129 -14.29 -25.60 1.32
N CYS A 130 -13.55 -24.82 2.11
CA CYS A 130 -12.35 -25.31 2.80
C CYS A 130 -12.54 -25.57 4.30
N GLY A 131 -13.64 -25.11 4.91
CA GLY A 131 -13.92 -25.29 6.33
C GLY A 131 -13.10 -24.40 7.27
N ARG A 132 -12.36 -23.43 6.75
CA ARG A 132 -11.57 -22.49 7.57
C ARG A 132 -12.40 -21.29 8.01
N LEU A 133 -11.98 -20.69 9.12
CA LEU A 133 -12.49 -19.40 9.60
C LEU A 133 -12.24 -18.32 8.53
N VAL A 134 -13.28 -17.52 8.25
CA VAL A 134 -13.21 -16.31 7.44
C VAL A 134 -13.45 -15.13 8.35
N ILE A 135 -12.51 -14.19 8.34
CA ILE A 135 -12.57 -12.94 9.11
C ILE A 135 -12.73 -11.75 8.16
N GLY A 136 -13.08 -10.58 8.69
CA GLY A 136 -13.06 -9.34 7.91
C GLY A 136 -11.66 -9.03 7.39
N HIS A 137 -11.58 -8.58 6.13
CA HIS A 137 -10.31 -8.40 5.41
C HIS A 137 -9.46 -9.67 5.41
N ASN A 138 -10.06 -10.79 5.04
CA ASN A 138 -9.43 -12.10 5.12
C ASN A 138 -8.11 -12.12 4.32
N PRO A 139 -6.95 -12.38 4.96
CA PRO A 139 -5.66 -12.24 4.30
C PRO A 139 -5.47 -13.31 3.21
N MET A 140 -4.74 -12.92 2.16
CA MET A 140 -4.32 -13.86 1.13
C MET A 140 -3.28 -14.84 1.70
N PRO A 141 -3.30 -16.12 1.30
CA PRO A 141 -2.24 -17.06 1.62
C PRO A 141 -0.88 -16.56 1.12
N ASP A 142 0.18 -16.88 1.86
CA ASP A 142 1.54 -16.60 1.45
C ASP A 142 1.90 -17.37 0.16
N GLU A 143 2.78 -16.80 -0.67
CA GLU A 143 3.19 -17.41 -1.94
C GLU A 143 3.95 -18.73 -1.78
N SER A 144 4.58 -18.95 -0.62
CA SER A 144 5.21 -20.21 -0.25
C SER A 144 4.22 -21.38 -0.11
N VAL A 145 2.93 -21.10 0.04
CA VAL A 145 1.88 -22.12 0.03
C VAL A 145 1.72 -22.64 -1.40
N PRO A 146 1.77 -23.97 -1.63
CA PRO A 146 1.57 -24.52 -2.96
C PRO A 146 0.21 -24.14 -3.56
N LEU A 147 0.19 -23.80 -4.85
CA LEU A 147 -1.05 -23.55 -5.57
C LEU A 147 -1.78 -24.86 -5.85
N ALA A 148 -3.09 -24.88 -5.66
CA ALA A 148 -3.91 -26.01 -6.03
C ALA A 148 -3.87 -26.21 -7.55
N GLY A 149 -3.65 -27.44 -8.00
CA GLY A 149 -3.54 -27.75 -9.43
C GLY A 149 -2.17 -27.50 -10.05
N SER A 150 -1.23 -26.81 -9.37
CA SER A 150 0.17 -26.90 -9.79
C SER A 150 0.64 -28.30 -9.43
N THR A 151 0.71 -29.20 -10.42
CA THR A 151 1.50 -30.43 -10.32
C THR A 151 2.88 -30.00 -9.90
N THR A 152 3.19 -30.21 -8.62
CA THR A 152 4.53 -30.04 -8.09
C THR A 152 5.43 -30.88 -8.97
N GLN A 153 6.11 -30.23 -9.91
CA GLN A 153 7.20 -30.85 -10.64
C GLN A 153 8.15 -31.29 -9.52
N PRO A 154 8.41 -32.59 -9.37
CA PRO A 154 9.23 -33.10 -8.27
C PRO A 154 10.49 -32.24 -8.21
N ALA A 155 10.75 -31.65 -7.04
CA ALA A 155 11.94 -30.85 -6.85
C ALA A 155 13.10 -31.65 -7.41
N ALA A 156 13.76 -31.10 -8.45
CA ALA A 156 14.92 -31.76 -9.02
C ALA A 156 15.85 -32.08 -7.85
N PRO A 157 16.32 -33.33 -7.71
CA PRO A 157 17.18 -33.70 -6.60
C PRO A 157 18.33 -32.69 -6.54
N PRO A 158 18.74 -32.23 -5.34
CA PRO A 158 19.80 -31.25 -5.22
C PRO A 158 21.00 -31.75 -6.02
N THR A 159 21.42 -31.00 -7.03
CA THR A 159 22.60 -31.31 -7.81
C THR A 159 23.76 -31.31 -6.84
N THR A 160 24.19 -32.50 -6.42
CA THR A 160 25.41 -32.67 -5.63
C THR A 160 26.53 -32.07 -6.47
N GLN A 161 26.94 -30.84 -6.16
CA GLN A 161 28.19 -30.29 -6.66
C GLN A 161 29.27 -31.19 -6.10
N SER A 162 29.72 -32.13 -6.94
CA SER A 162 30.93 -32.91 -6.70
C SER A 162 32.06 -31.90 -6.56
N ALA A 163 32.48 -31.67 -5.31
CA ALA A 163 33.73 -31.00 -5.03
C ALA A 163 34.82 -31.78 -5.77
N GLY A 164 35.43 -31.13 -6.77
CA GLY A 164 36.60 -31.66 -7.46
C GLY A 164 37.71 -31.87 -6.44
N ALA A 165 38.18 -33.10 -6.34
CA ALA A 165 39.47 -33.40 -5.77
C ALA A 165 40.49 -33.36 -6.91
N ASP A 166 41.48 -32.48 -6.73
CA ASP A 166 42.89 -32.51 -7.19
C ASP A 166 43.23 -32.92 -8.64
#